data_AF-A0A941HR59-F1
#
_entry.id   AF-A0A941HR59-F1
#
_cell.length_a   1.000
_cell.length_b   1.000
_cell.length_c   1.000
_cell.angle_alpha   90.00
_cell.angle_beta   90.00
_cell.angle_gamma   90.00
#
_symmetry.space_group_name_H-M   'P 1'
#
loop_
_entity.id
_entity.type
_entity.pdbx_description
1 polymer ?
#
loop_
_entity_poly.entity_id
_entity_poly.type
_entity_poly.pdbx_seq_one_letter_code
_entity_poly.pdbx_strand_id
1 'polypeptide(L)' 'MNEVRNPENRLVYCVDENAKAVERLEKGWITRIEFKSDGTLEITHRKKSVA' A
#
# COMPACT_ATOMS: atom_id res chain seq x y z
N MET A 1 3.13 0.55 -11.32
CA MET A 1 3.13 -0.06 -9.96
C MET A 1 4.05 -1.26 -9.97
N ASN A 2 5.16 -1.17 -9.26
CA ASN A 2 6.10 -2.26 -9.01
C ASN A 2 5.72 -2.98 -7.70
N GLU A 3 5.76 -4.31 -7.72
CA GLU A 3 5.54 -5.12 -6.53
C GLU A 3 6.85 -5.24 -5.73
N VAL A 4 6.80 -4.92 -4.44
CA VAL A 4 7.87 -5.20 -3.48
C VAL A 4 7.47 -6.43 -2.68
N ARG A 5 8.34 -7.45 -2.73
CA ARG A 5 8.15 -8.73 -2.05
C ARG A 5 9.21 -8.90 -0.96
N ASN A 6 8.87 -9.63 0.11
CA ASN A 6 9.83 -9.99 1.15
C ASN A 6 10.73 -11.17 0.69
N PRO A 7 11.78 -11.54 1.46
CA PRO A 7 12.62 -12.70 1.14
C PRO A 7 11.89 -14.05 1.06
N GLU A 8 10.69 -14.15 1.66
CA GLU A 8 9.80 -15.33 1.54
C GLU A 8 8.89 -15.25 0.31
N ASN A 9 9.14 -14.31 -0.61
CA ASN A 9 8.37 -14.04 -1.83
C ASN A 9 6.90 -13.62 -1.62
N ARG A 10 6.54 -13.15 -0.41
CA ARG A 10 5.22 -12.60 -0.09
C ARG A 10 5.13 -11.14 -0.52
N LEU A 11 4.00 -10.75 -1.12
CA LEU A 11 3.72 -9.36 -1.48
C LEU A 11 3.63 -8.50 -0.21
N VAL A 12 4.48 -7.47 -0.12
CA VAL A 12 4.49 -6.54 1.02
C VAL A 12 3.95 -5.18 0.63
N TYR A 13 4.38 -4.67 -0.53
CA TYR A 13 3.95 -3.38 -1.05
C TYR A 13 3.73 -3.41 -2.56
N CYS A 14 2.80 -2.60 -3.04
CA CYS A 14 2.79 -2.12 -4.42
C CYS A 14 3.25 -0.67 -4.38
N VAL A 15 4.37 -0.38 -5.05
CA VAL A 15 5.00 0.95 -5.09
C VAL A 15 5.02 1.40 -6.53
N ASP A 16 4.41 2.54 -6.83
CA ASP A 16 4.57 3.13 -8.14
C ASP A 16 5.69 4.18 -8.07
N GLU A 17 6.68 4.11 -8.95
CA GLU A 17 7.84 5.02 -8.93
C GLU A 17 7.44 6.49 -9.22
N ASN A 18 6.23 6.71 -9.75
CA ASN A 18 5.62 8.03 -9.89
C ASN A 18 4.48 8.28 -8.87
N ALA A 19 3.92 7.24 -8.24
CA ALA A 19 2.79 7.42 -7.34
C ALA A 19 3.19 7.55 -5.88
N LYS A 20 2.72 8.66 -5.37
CA LYS A 20 2.53 9.10 -4.00
C LYS A 20 1.84 8.09 -3.06
N ALA A 21 1.78 6.78 -3.31
CA ALA A 21 1.09 5.87 -2.41
C ALA A 21 1.72 4.48 -2.28
N VAL A 22 1.66 3.92 -1.08
CA VAL A 22 2.01 2.53 -0.75
C VAL A 22 0.81 1.82 -0.15
N GLU A 23 0.57 0.59 -0.57
CA GLU A 23 -0.50 -0.27 -0.03
C GLU A 23 0.10 -1.52 0.60
N ARG A 24 -0.31 -1.83 1.84
CA ARG A 24 -0.01 -3.06 2.56
C ARG A 24 -1.28 -3.90 2.69
N LEU A 25 -1.17 -5.17 2.29
CA LEU A 25 -2.23 -6.17 2.40
C LEU A 25 -1.91 -7.10 3.58
N GLU A 26 -2.79 -7.16 4.59
CA GLU A 26 -2.63 -8.09 5.71
C GLU A 26 -3.97 -8.67 6.15
N LYS A 27 -4.09 -10.01 6.16
CA LYS A 27 -5.24 -10.73 6.75
C LYS A 27 -6.63 -10.19 6.34
N GLY A 28 -6.80 -9.80 5.08
CA GLY A 28 -8.07 -9.23 4.59
C GLY A 28 -8.28 -7.75 4.92
N TRP A 29 -7.22 -7.03 5.29
CA TRP A 29 -7.20 -5.58 5.45
C TRP A 29 -6.24 -4.94 4.45
N ILE A 30 -6.56 -3.71 4.08
CA ILE A 30 -5.76 -2.85 3.22
C ILE A 30 -5.41 -1.61 4.02
N THR A 31 -4.11 -1.42 4.25
CA THR A 31 -3.58 -0.14 4.73
C THR A 31 -2.95 0.59 3.55
N ARG A 32 -3.49 1.75 3.19
CA ARG A 32 -2.94 2.61 2.14
C ARG A 32 -2.37 3.87 2.79
N ILE A 33 -1.15 4.22 2.41
CA ILE A 33 -0.45 5.42 2.84
C ILE A 33 -0.21 6.26 1.59
N GLU A 34 -0.72 7.49 1.57
CA GLU A 34 -0.60 8.42 0.45
C GLU A 34 0.18 9.69 0.86
N PHE A 35 1.27 9.97 0.16
CA PHE A 35 2.18 11.10 0.29
C PHE A 35 1.69 12.28 -0.55
N LYS A 36 1.09 13.29 0.06
CA LYS A 36 0.58 14.46 -0.65
C LYS A 36 1.72 15.40 -1.05
N SER A 37 1.46 16.22 -2.06
CA SER A 37 2.43 17.20 -2.58
C SER A 37 2.77 18.32 -1.60
N ASP A 38 1.90 18.55 -0.60
CA ASP A 38 2.10 19.51 0.48
C ASP A 38 3.00 18.98 1.62
N GLY A 39 3.56 17.77 1.44
CA GLY A 39 4.41 17.12 2.43
C GLY A 39 3.64 16.36 3.51
N THR A 40 2.30 16.35 3.46
CA THR A 40 1.47 15.58 4.40
C THR A 40 1.26 14.14 3.95
N LEU A 41 0.81 13.30 4.89
CA LEU A 41 0.57 11.88 4.69
C LEU A 41 -0.89 11.58 5.06
N GLU A 42 -1.59 10.84 4.21
CA GLU A 42 -2.92 10.29 4.52
C GLU A 42 -2.83 8.77 4.67
N ILE A 43 -3.33 8.25 5.79
CA ILE A 43 -3.35 6.82 6.08
C ILE A 43 -4.79 6.36 6.13
N THR A 44 -5.16 5.42 5.26
CA THR A 44 -6.47 4.77 5.28
C THR A 44 -6.30 3.30 5.63
N HIS A 45 -7.11 2.81 6.56
CA HIS A 45 -7.15 1.41 6.96
C HIS A 45 -8.58 0.88 6.74
N ARG A 46 -8.74 -0.03 5.79
CA ARG A 46 -10.06 -0.56 5.40
C ARG A 46 -10.03 -2.07 5.30
N LYS A 47 -11.17 -2.69 5.60
CA LYS A 47 -11.36 -4.12 5.35
C LYS A 47 -11.40 -4.34 3.84
N LYS A 48 -10.67 -5.34 3.35
CA LYS A 48 -10.74 -5.78 1.95
C LYS A 48 -12.15 -6.32 1.75
N SER A 49 -13.02 -5.52 1.13
CA SER A 49 -14.33 -6.01 0.71
C SER A 49 -14.11 -7.17 -0.23
N VAL A 50 -14.59 -8.34 0.17
CA VAL A 50 -14.62 -9.53 -0.67
C VAL A 50 -15.84 -9.32 -1.57
N ALA A 51 -15.58 -8.98 -2.85
CA ALA A 51 -16.58 -9.10 -3.90
C ALA A 51 -16.66 -10.56 -4.34
#